data_AF-A0A6G3XPK2-F1
#
_entry.id   AF-A0A6G3XPK2-F1
#
_cell.length_a   1.000
_cell.length_b   1.000
_cell.length_c   1.000
_cell.angle_alpha   90.00
_cell.angle_beta   90.00
_cell.angle_gamma   90.00
#
_symmetry.space_group_name_H-M   'P 1'
#
loop_
_entity.id
_entity.type
_entity.pdbx_description
1 polymer ?
#
loop_
_entity_poly.entity_id
_entity_poly.type
_entity_poly.pdbx_seq_one_letter_code
_entity_poly.pdbx_strand_id
1 'polypeptide(L)'
;RAEQAWRSGGAPINSVEGFVRQIAGWREYVWQLYWHFGEEYRGRNALRHSAPLPDWFLDLDAEAVTANCLSTALAQVRDTGWTHHIPRLMVLGSRALQDGWDPAAVTDWFHRCFVDGYDWVMLPNVVGMS
;
A
#
# COMPACT_ATOMS: atom_id res chain seq x y z
N ARG A 1 -6.73 -7.78 -23.16
CA ARG A 1 -7.27 -8.93 -22.38
C ARG A 1 -8.52 -8.55 -21.58
N ALA A 2 -8.45 -7.65 -20.60
CA ALA A 2 -9.64 -7.26 -19.81
C ALA A 2 -10.76 -6.67 -20.69
N GLU A 3 -10.45 -5.70 -21.55
CA GLU A 3 -11.42 -5.12 -22.49
C GLU A 3 -12.05 -6.16 -23.43
N GLN A 4 -11.25 -7.11 -23.93
CA GLN A 4 -11.73 -8.19 -24.79
C GLN A 4 -12.76 -9.07 -24.07
N ALA A 5 -12.53 -9.38 -22.79
CA ALA A 5 -13.48 -10.15 -21.99
C ALA A 5 -14.82 -9.42 -21.80
N TRP A 6 -14.83 -8.09 -21.69
CA TRP A 6 -16.07 -7.32 -21.72
C TRP A 6 -16.74 -7.36 -23.10
N ARG A 7 -15.99 -7.08 -24.17
CA ARG A 7 -16.52 -7.06 -25.55
C ARG A 7 -17.11 -8.42 -25.98
N SER A 8 -16.58 -9.52 -25.45
CA SER A 8 -17.10 -10.87 -25.71
C SER A 8 -18.20 -11.32 -24.74
N GLY A 9 -18.67 -10.45 -23.84
CA GLY A 9 -19.70 -10.77 -22.84
C GLY A 9 -19.25 -11.64 -21.67
N GLY A 10 -17.94 -11.87 -21.50
CA GLY A 10 -17.37 -12.71 -20.44
C GLY A 10 -17.17 -12.02 -19.09
N ALA A 11 -17.35 -10.69 -19.01
CA ALA A 11 -17.30 -9.94 -17.76
C ALA A 11 -18.15 -8.65 -17.85
N PRO A 12 -18.78 -8.22 -16.75
CA PRO A 12 -19.56 -6.99 -16.74
C PRO A 12 -18.66 -5.76 -16.80
N ILE A 13 -19.17 -4.66 -17.35
CA ILE A 13 -18.39 -3.45 -17.62
C ILE A 13 -17.77 -2.84 -16.36
N ASN A 14 -18.48 -2.88 -15.22
CA ASN A 14 -17.97 -2.33 -13.95
C ASN A 14 -16.72 -3.06 -13.45
N SER A 15 -16.62 -4.38 -13.67
CA SER A 15 -15.43 -5.15 -13.30
C SER A 15 -14.26 -4.83 -14.23
N VAL A 16 -14.52 -4.73 -15.53
CA VAL A 16 -13.47 -4.45 -16.52
C VAL A 16 -12.96 -3.03 -16.44
N GLU A 17 -13.85 -2.03 -16.34
CA GLU A 17 -13.47 -0.63 -16.12
C GLU A 17 -12.69 -0.49 -14.82
N GLY A 18 -13.19 -1.06 -13.71
CA GLY A 18 -12.55 -0.98 -12.42
C GLY A 18 -11.11 -1.53 -12.45
N PHE A 19 -10.90 -2.68 -13.08
CA PHE A 19 -9.57 -3.27 -13.28
C PHE A 19 -8.67 -2.39 -14.16
N VAL A 20 -9.15 -1.94 -15.32
CA VAL A 20 -8.38 -1.08 -16.22
C VAL A 20 -8.00 0.24 -15.55
N ARG A 21 -8.89 0.85 -14.77
CA ARG A 21 -8.63 2.08 -14.02
C ARG A 21 -7.54 1.93 -12.97
N GLN A 22 -7.36 0.76 -12.36
CA GLN A 22 -6.24 0.56 -11.43
C GLN A 22 -4.89 0.59 -12.15
N ILE A 23 -4.84 0.13 -13.41
CA ILE A 23 -3.60 0.04 -14.19
C ILE A 23 -3.38 1.32 -14.99
N ALA A 24 -4.26 1.64 -15.94
CA ALA A 24 -4.11 2.80 -16.81
C ALA A 24 -4.40 4.14 -16.10
N GLY A 25 -5.08 4.10 -14.95
CA GLY A 25 -5.30 5.25 -14.09
C GLY A 25 -4.27 5.31 -12.96
N TRP A 26 -4.53 4.59 -11.87
CA TRP A 26 -3.76 4.71 -10.63
C TRP A 26 -2.27 4.40 -10.78
N ARG A 27 -1.92 3.26 -11.38
CA ARG A 27 -0.50 2.88 -11.54
C ARG A 27 0.27 3.90 -12.38
N GLU A 28 -0.29 4.37 -13.48
CA GLU A 28 0.33 5.42 -14.31
C GLU A 28 0.38 6.77 -13.58
N TYR A 29 -0.68 7.14 -12.86
CA TYR A 29 -0.71 8.39 -12.09
C TYR A 29 0.36 8.41 -10.99
N VAL A 30 0.49 7.32 -10.23
CA VAL A 30 1.51 7.14 -9.19
C VAL A 30 2.91 7.22 -9.78
N TRP A 31 3.15 6.59 -10.94
CA TRP A 31 4.43 6.69 -11.64
C TRP A 31 4.78 8.16 -11.97
N GLN A 32 3.84 8.93 -12.52
CA GLN A 32 4.08 10.33 -12.84
C GLN A 32 4.30 11.19 -11.59
N LEU A 33 3.55 10.93 -10.50
CA LEU A 33 3.72 11.66 -9.24
C LEU A 33 5.11 11.46 -8.63
N TYR A 34 5.63 10.22 -8.68
CA TYR A 34 6.97 9.92 -8.16
C TYR A 34 8.04 10.82 -8.80
N TRP A 35 8.04 10.93 -10.14
CA TRP A 35 8.98 11.78 -10.86
C TRP A 35 8.69 13.27 -10.70
N HIS A 36 7.40 13.64 -10.62
CA HIS A 36 7.00 15.04 -10.45
C HIS A 36 7.46 15.63 -9.12
N PHE A 37 7.35 14.87 -8.02
CA PHE A 37 7.75 15.37 -6.69
C PHE A 37 9.25 15.21 -6.41
N GLY A 38 9.94 14.30 -7.10
CA GLY A 38 11.38 14.10 -6.95
C GLY A 38 11.80 13.53 -5.59
N GLU A 39 13.10 13.55 -5.31
CA GLU A 39 13.71 12.89 -4.14
C GLU A 39 13.22 13.44 -2.80
N GLU A 40 12.91 14.73 -2.74
CA GLU A 40 12.44 15.40 -1.52
C GLU A 40 11.11 14.85 -1.00
N TYR A 41 10.35 14.17 -1.87
CA TYR A 41 9.04 13.63 -1.51
C TYR A 41 9.12 12.59 -0.38
N ARG A 42 10.23 11.84 -0.31
CA ARG A 42 10.49 10.85 0.76
C ARG A 42 10.52 11.47 2.15
N GLY A 43 10.94 12.73 2.27
CA GLY A 43 11.03 13.43 3.55
C GLY A 43 9.75 14.18 3.95
N ARG A 44 8.69 14.14 3.15
CA ARG A 44 7.47 14.91 3.46
C ARG A 44 6.73 14.30 4.64
N ASN A 45 6.50 15.13 5.65
CA ASN A 45 5.83 14.74 6.87
C ASN A 45 4.97 15.89 7.40
N ALA A 46 3.89 16.20 6.67
CA ALA A 46 3.02 17.35 6.97
C ALA A 46 2.36 17.25 8.36
N LEU A 47 2.07 16.04 8.84
CA LEU A 47 1.46 15.78 10.15
C LEU A 47 2.46 15.72 11.30
N ARG A 48 3.78 15.78 11.01
CA ARG A 48 4.87 15.73 11.98
C ARG A 48 4.85 14.46 12.86
N HIS A 49 4.56 13.33 12.22
CA HIS A 49 4.59 12.02 12.86
C HIS A 49 6.03 11.52 13.03
N SER A 50 6.37 11.00 14.21
CA SER A 50 7.74 10.57 14.53
C SER A 50 7.80 9.34 15.41
N ALA A 51 6.66 8.71 15.72
CA ALA A 51 6.68 7.50 16.52
C ALA A 51 7.34 6.36 15.73
N PRO A 52 8.13 5.51 16.40
CA PRO A 52 8.72 4.35 15.75
C PRO A 52 7.64 3.31 15.43
N LEU A 53 7.89 2.50 14.41
CA LEU A 53 7.09 1.30 14.17
C LEU A 53 7.35 0.31 15.32
N PRO A 54 6.31 -0.31 15.90
CA PRO A 54 6.49 -1.30 16.95
C PRO A 54 7.07 -2.60 16.39
N ASP A 55 7.79 -3.34 17.25
CA ASP A 55 8.48 -4.58 16.86
C ASP A 55 7.55 -5.60 16.19
N TRP A 56 6.33 -5.76 16.70
CA TRP A 56 5.34 -6.69 16.11
C TRP A 56 4.98 -6.33 14.66
N PHE A 57 5.03 -5.04 14.29
CA PHE A 57 4.77 -4.62 12.91
C PHE A 57 6.01 -4.84 12.05
N LEU A 58 7.19 -4.48 12.56
CA LEU A 58 8.48 -4.67 11.89
C LEU A 58 8.74 -6.15 11.56
N ASP A 59 8.47 -7.04 12.51
CA ASP A 59 8.75 -8.47 12.42
C ASP A 59 7.58 -9.28 11.83
N LEU A 60 6.49 -8.62 11.44
CA LEU A 60 5.26 -9.27 10.95
C LEU A 60 4.69 -10.30 11.94
N ASP A 61 4.77 -10.02 13.24
CA ASP A 61 4.27 -10.86 14.32
C ASP A 61 2.73 -10.71 14.44
N ALA A 62 2.03 -11.59 13.72
CA ALA A 62 0.58 -11.62 13.68
C ALA A 62 -0.03 -12.10 15.01
N GLU A 63 0.72 -12.84 15.81
CA GLU A 63 0.28 -13.45 17.06
C GLU A 63 0.41 -12.47 18.24
N ALA A 64 1.28 -11.47 18.14
CA ALA A 64 1.44 -10.40 19.14
C ALA A 64 0.27 -9.39 19.16
N VAL A 65 -0.59 -9.36 18.15
CA VAL A 65 -1.71 -8.43 18.05
C VAL A 65 -3.06 -9.10 18.32
N THR A 66 -3.91 -8.45 19.12
CA THR A 66 -5.26 -8.95 19.44
C THR A 66 -6.31 -8.57 18.40
N ALA A 67 -6.07 -7.51 17.62
CA ALA A 67 -6.98 -7.07 16.58
C ALA A 67 -6.90 -8.03 15.38
N ASN A 68 -7.98 -8.78 15.15
CA ASN A 68 -8.02 -9.82 14.13
C ASN A 68 -7.71 -9.32 12.70
N CYS A 69 -8.12 -8.09 12.35
CA CYS A 69 -7.79 -7.50 11.05
C CYS A 69 -6.29 -7.27 10.86
N LEU A 70 -5.59 -6.80 11.89
CA LEU A 70 -4.14 -6.63 11.88
C LEU A 70 -3.44 -7.98 11.83
N SER A 71 -3.84 -8.92 12.71
CA SER A 71 -3.29 -10.28 12.73
C SER A 71 -3.38 -10.94 11.35
N THR A 72 -4.55 -10.87 10.70
CA THR A 72 -4.77 -11.44 9.37
C THR A 72 -3.90 -10.77 8.30
N ALA A 73 -3.82 -9.44 8.31
CA ALA A 73 -3.03 -8.69 7.31
C ALA A 73 -1.52 -8.95 7.46
N LEU A 74 -1.02 -8.96 8.70
CA LEU A 74 0.39 -9.26 8.99
C LEU A 74 0.74 -10.70 8.58
N ALA A 75 -0.09 -11.69 8.94
CA ALA A 75 0.14 -13.08 8.56
C ALA A 75 0.18 -13.27 7.03
N GLN A 76 -0.71 -12.61 6.29
CA GLN A 76 -0.68 -12.66 4.83
C GLN A 76 0.63 -12.10 4.25
N VAL A 77 1.08 -10.95 4.74
CA VAL A 77 2.32 -10.33 4.29
C VAL A 77 3.53 -11.18 4.70
N ARG A 78 3.56 -11.73 5.92
CA ARG A 78 4.60 -12.66 6.40
C ARG A 78 4.73 -13.88 5.50
N ASP A 79 3.62 -14.54 5.22
CA ASP A 79 3.62 -15.87 4.61
C ASP A 79 3.74 -15.80 3.09
N THR A 80 3.37 -14.67 2.47
CA THR A 80 3.30 -14.55 0.99
C THR A 80 4.01 -13.33 0.42
N GLY A 81 4.45 -12.38 1.26
CA GLY A 81 4.95 -11.09 0.83
C GLY A 81 3.90 -10.24 0.10
N TRP A 82 2.60 -10.53 0.30
CA TRP A 82 1.53 -9.87 -0.42
C TRP A 82 0.22 -9.79 0.37
N THR A 83 -0.49 -8.69 0.18
CA THR A 83 -1.95 -8.60 0.41
C THR A 83 -2.54 -7.68 -0.66
N HIS A 84 -3.85 -7.75 -0.87
CA HIS A 84 -4.54 -6.89 -1.84
C HIS A 84 -4.57 -5.43 -1.37
N HIS A 85 -5.10 -4.51 -2.18
CA HIS A 85 -4.97 -3.08 -1.93
C HIS A 85 -5.64 -2.61 -0.61
N ILE A 86 -6.85 -3.10 -0.30
CA ILE A 86 -7.62 -2.53 0.82
C ILE A 86 -7.01 -2.78 2.21
N PRO A 87 -6.38 -3.93 2.55
CA PRO A 87 -5.69 -4.08 3.84
C PRO A 87 -4.41 -3.25 3.93
N ARG A 88 -3.72 -3.00 2.81
CA ARG A 88 -2.59 -2.05 2.80
C ARG A 88 -3.04 -0.66 3.25
N LEU A 89 -4.12 -0.16 2.65
CA LEU A 89 -4.64 1.17 2.93
C LEU A 89 -5.38 1.27 4.26
N MET A 90 -6.40 0.43 4.46
CA MET A 90 -7.38 0.61 5.53
C MET A 90 -7.05 -0.15 6.82
N VAL A 91 -6.02 -1.01 6.82
CA VAL A 91 -5.60 -1.76 8.01
C VAL A 91 -4.19 -1.36 8.41
N LEU A 92 -3.19 -1.68 7.58
CA LEU A 92 -1.78 -1.42 7.90
C LEU A 92 -1.49 0.09 7.87
N GLY A 93 -1.84 0.74 6.77
CA GLY A 93 -1.69 2.18 6.56
C GLY A 93 -2.48 3.03 7.54
N SER A 94 -3.79 2.77 7.63
CA SER A 94 -4.67 3.45 8.57
C SER A 94 -4.21 3.32 10.03
N ARG A 95 -3.63 2.17 10.41
CA ARG A 95 -3.04 1.99 11.74
C ARG A 95 -1.81 2.88 11.93
N ALA A 96 -0.90 2.89 10.97
CA ALA A 96 0.30 3.71 11.01
C ALA A 96 -0.03 5.21 11.08
N LEU A 97 -1.03 5.66 10.34
CA LEU A 97 -1.53 7.03 10.37
C LEU A 97 -2.10 7.40 11.74
N GLN A 98 -2.97 6.55 12.32
CA GLN A 98 -3.61 6.82 13.61
C GLN A 98 -2.63 6.83 14.79
N ASP A 99 -1.63 5.95 14.76
CA ASP A 99 -0.63 5.84 15.82
C ASP A 99 0.54 6.83 15.65
N GLY A 100 0.52 7.66 14.61
CA GLY A 100 1.50 8.74 14.44
C GLY A 100 2.90 8.25 14.04
N TRP A 101 2.99 7.15 13.30
CA TRP A 101 4.28 6.54 12.93
C TRP A 101 5.01 7.34 11.86
N ASP A 102 6.35 7.33 11.93
CA ASP A 102 7.20 8.01 10.95
C ASP A 102 6.92 7.51 9.53
N PRO A 103 6.41 8.37 8.62
CA PRO A 103 6.06 7.95 7.26
C PRO A 103 7.26 7.44 6.46
N ALA A 104 8.48 7.88 6.75
CA ALA A 104 9.67 7.35 6.10
C ALA A 104 9.91 5.88 6.49
N ALA A 105 9.76 5.55 7.77
CA ALA A 105 9.89 4.20 8.26
C ALA A 105 8.74 3.29 7.79
N VAL A 106 7.51 3.80 7.72
CA VAL A 106 6.37 3.08 7.14
C VAL A 106 6.61 2.79 5.65
N THR A 107 7.09 3.77 4.89
CA THR A 107 7.41 3.61 3.47
C THR A 107 8.48 2.54 3.25
N ASP A 108 9.56 2.59 4.05
CA ASP A 108 10.64 1.61 3.97
C ASP A 108 10.15 0.19 4.32
N TRP A 109 9.27 0.06 5.32
CA TRP A 109 8.66 -1.22 5.65
C TRP A 109 7.82 -1.78 4.49
N PHE A 110 6.94 -0.96 3.88
CA PHE A 110 6.15 -1.40 2.71
C PHE A 110 7.04 -1.79 1.52
N HIS A 111 8.15 -1.08 1.32
CA HIS A 111 9.13 -1.42 0.29
C HIS A 111 9.79 -2.77 0.55
N ARG A 112 10.17 -3.08 1.80
CA ARG A 112 10.83 -4.34 2.17
C ARG A 112 9.90 -5.55 2.22
N CYS A 113 8.68 -5.38 2.71
CA CYS A 113 7.79 -6.50 3.04
C CYS A 113 6.93 -7.00 1.87
N PHE A 114 6.77 -6.20 0.81
CA PHE A 114 5.93 -6.56 -0.33
C PHE A 114 6.76 -6.99 -1.54
N VAL A 115 6.39 -8.09 -2.18
CA VAL A 115 7.03 -8.58 -3.42
C VAL A 115 6.89 -7.61 -4.60
N ASP A 116 5.93 -6.70 -4.54
CA ASP A 116 5.70 -5.62 -5.49
C ASP A 116 6.17 -4.24 -4.95
N GLY A 117 6.97 -4.25 -3.88
CA GLY A 117 7.57 -3.10 -3.23
C GLY A 117 8.70 -2.50 -4.05
N TYR A 118 8.40 -1.48 -4.86
CA TYR A 118 9.40 -0.62 -5.48
C TYR A 118 9.16 0.84 -5.06
N ASP A 119 10.24 1.62 -4.92
CA ASP A 119 10.17 3.02 -4.48
C ASP A 119 9.14 3.84 -5.24
N TRP A 120 9.13 3.75 -6.57
CA TRP A 120 8.25 4.57 -7.41
C TRP A 120 6.75 4.34 -7.15
N VAL A 121 6.38 3.14 -6.68
CA VAL A 121 4.98 2.80 -6.40
C VAL A 121 4.66 2.94 -4.92
N MET A 122 5.58 2.59 -4.01
CA MET A 122 5.32 2.62 -2.58
C MET A 122 5.33 4.05 -2.05
N LEU A 123 6.28 4.90 -2.47
CA LEU A 123 6.42 6.23 -1.91
C LEU A 123 5.15 7.09 -2.09
N PRO A 124 4.53 7.20 -3.29
CA PRO A 124 3.30 7.97 -3.46
C PRO A 124 2.06 7.36 -2.83
N ASN A 125 2.00 6.03 -2.72
CA ASN A 125 0.88 5.39 -2.03
C ASN A 125 0.97 5.58 -0.51
N VAL A 126 2.15 5.41 0.09
CA VAL A 126 2.33 5.50 1.54
C VAL A 126 2.30 6.95 2.03
N VAL A 127 3.05 7.87 1.39
CA VAL A 127 3.13 9.28 1.84
C VAL A 127 1.92 10.10 1.38
N GLY A 128 1.29 9.72 0.27
CA GLY A 128 0.21 10.49 -0.34
C GLY A 128 -1.19 9.98 -0.02
N MET A 129 -1.42 8.67 -0.13
CA MET A 129 -2.76 8.07 -0.03
C MET A 129 -3.08 7.50 1.36
N SER A 130 -2.05 6.99 2.04
CA SER A 130 -2.19 6.12 3.22
C SER A 130 -2.12 6.82 4.57
#